data_AF-A0A068Z2S9-F1
#
_entry.id   AF-A0A068Z2S9-F1
#
_cell.length_a   1.000
_cell.length_b   1.000
_cell.length_c   1.000
_cell.angle_alpha   90.00
_cell.angle_beta   90.00
_cell.angle_gamma   90.00
#
_symmetry.space_group_name_H-M   'P 1'
#
loop_
_entity.id
_entity.type
_entity.pdbx_description
1 polymer ?
#
loop_
_entity_poly.entity_id
_entity_poly.type
_entity_poly.pdbx_seq_one_letter_code
_entity_poly.pdbx_strand_id
1 'polypeptide(L)' 'MKTGSYAVVKTGETKVDNIIVADDSLSLEGYDLIRFTVDGDGLCQIGMFYNEKDGKFYDDESFATIGGINAENH' A
#
# COMPACT_ATOMS: atom_id res chain seq x y z
N MET A 1 14.98 15.71 6.68
CA MET A 1 13.83 14.92 7.11
C MET A 1 12.77 15.07 6.03
N LYS A 2 12.43 13.97 5.36
CA LYS A 2 11.45 13.95 4.28
C LYS A 2 10.22 13.24 4.83
N THR A 3 9.07 13.86 4.66
CA THR A 3 7.78 13.26 5.02
C THR A 3 7.09 12.69 3.79
N GLY A 4 6.23 11.70 3.99
CA GLY A 4 5.49 11.04 2.92
C GLY A 4 4.26 10.31 3.45
N SER A 5 3.42 9.86 2.52
CA SER A 5 2.29 8.98 2.83
C SER A 5 2.77 7.53 2.85
N TYR A 6 2.33 6.79 3.86
CA TYR A 6 2.71 5.40 4.08
C TYR A 6 1.47 4.54 4.29
N ALA A 7 1.42 3.41 3.59
CA ALA A 7 0.54 2.32 3.94
C ALA A 7 1.15 1.57 5.13
N VAL A 8 0.35 1.35 6.15
CA VAL A 8 0.71 0.55 7.32
C VAL A 8 0.17 -0.85 7.10
N VAL A 9 1.07 -1.81 6.95
CA VAL A 9 0.74 -3.23 6.71
C VAL A 9 1.38 -4.04 7.82
N LYS A 10 0.64 -4.94 8.46
CA LYS A 10 1.22 -5.80 9.49
C LYS A 10 2.24 -6.75 8.87
N THR A 11 3.40 -6.90 9.51
CA THR A 11 4.51 -7.66 8.92
C THR A 11 4.12 -9.10 8.61
N GLY A 12 4.35 -9.52 7.37
CA GLY A 12 3.98 -10.84 6.84
C GLY A 12 2.55 -10.94 6.32
N GLU A 13 1.77 -9.86 6.39
CA GLU A 13 0.46 -9.72 5.75
C GLU A 13 0.56 -8.76 4.56
N THR A 14 -0.51 -8.65 3.79
CA THR A 14 -0.56 -7.78 2.60
C THR A 14 -1.61 -6.69 2.74
N LYS A 15 -2.52 -6.82 3.70
CA LYS A 15 -3.64 -5.90 3.87
C LYS A 15 -3.20 -4.59 4.52
N VAL A 16 -3.61 -3.47 3.93
CA VAL A 16 -3.41 -2.13 4.46
C VAL A 16 -4.33 -1.90 5.65
N ASP A 17 -3.76 -1.84 6.84
CA ASP A 17 -4.50 -1.57 8.08
C ASP A 17 -4.78 -0.09 8.28
N ASN A 18 -3.83 0.76 7.86
CA ASN A 18 -3.95 2.20 8.02
C ASN A 18 -3.11 2.97 6.99
N ILE A 19 -3.35 4.28 6.89
CA ILE A 19 -2.54 5.21 6.12
C ILE A 19 -2.11 6.34 7.04
N ILE A 20 -0.81 6.63 7.06
CA ILE A 20 -0.23 7.69 7.89
C ILE A 20 0.65 8.61 7.06
N VAL A 21 0.82 9.84 7.55
CA VAL A 21 1.88 10.74 7.09
C VAL A 21 2.97 10.73 8.14
N ALA A 22 4.18 10.34 7.74
CA ALA A 22 5.31 10.16 8.64
C ALA A 22 6.61 10.65 7.98
N ASP A 23 7.66 10.80 8.79
CA ASP A 23 9.02 10.94 8.27
C ASP A 23 9.58 9.57 7.87
N ASP A 24 10.45 9.56 6.84
CA ASP A 24 11.08 8.35 6.30
C ASP A 24 11.88 7.55 7.36
N SER A 25 12.23 8.15 8.51
CA SER A 25 12.91 7.47 9.62
C SER A 25 11.98 6.77 10.62
N LEU A 26 10.66 6.92 10.49
CA LEU A 26 9.71 6.23 11.37
C LEU A 26 9.80 4.71 11.13
N SER A 27 9.85 3.95 12.22
CA SER A 27 9.62 2.51 12.22
C SER A 27 8.55 2.17 13.26
N LEU A 28 7.73 1.16 12.96
CA LEU A 28 6.72 0.64 13.86
C LEU A 28 6.95 -0.87 14.01
N GLU A 29 7.13 -1.34 15.25
CA GLU A 29 7.36 -2.76 15.51
C GLU A 29 6.14 -3.58 15.07
N GLY A 30 6.40 -4.63 14.28
CA GLY A 30 5.36 -5.51 13.75
C GLY A 30 4.61 -4.96 12.53
N TYR A 31 5.04 -3.83 11.96
CA TYR A 31 4.46 -3.26 10.76
C TYR A 31 5.51 -2.84 9.74
N ASP A 32 5.19 -3.09 8.48
CA ASP A 32 5.88 -2.57 7.32
C ASP A 32 5.23 -1.24 6.88
N LEU A 33 6.07 -0.23 6.66
CA LEU A 33 5.66 1.10 6.20
C LEU A 33 6.01 1.25 4.71
N ILE A 34 5.02 1.11 3.85
CA ILE A 34 5.21 1.18 2.39
C ILE A 34 4.89 2.60 1.94
N ARG A 35 5.92 3.32 1.48
CA ARG A 35 5.74 4.67 0.95
C ARG A 35 4.99 4.61 -0.38
N PHE A 36 3.99 5.48 -0.55
CA PHE A 36 3.29 5.65 -1.82
C PHE A 36 3.10 7.13 -2.16
N THR A 37 2.87 7.42 -3.43
CA THR A 37 2.56 8.77 -3.93
C THR A 37 1.06 8.92 -4.11
N VAL A 38 0.50 10.04 -3.65
CA VAL A 38 -0.94 10.32 -3.78
C VAL A 38 -1.30 10.74 -5.22
N ASP A 39 -0.31 11.11 -6.02
CA ASP A 39 -0.47 11.54 -7.41
C ASP A 39 -0.14 10.38 -8.36
N GLY A 40 -1.10 9.95 -9.18
CA GLY A 40 -0.95 8.92 -10.23
C GLY A 40 -1.78 7.65 -10.04
N ASP A 41 -1.34 6.52 -10.61
CA ASP A 41 -2.01 5.21 -10.59
C ASP A 41 -1.95 4.49 -9.22
N GLY A 42 -1.31 5.11 -8.22
CA GLY A 42 -1.05 4.55 -6.89
C GLY A 42 -2.06 4.99 -5.84
N LEU A 43 -3.34 4.73 -6.05
CA LEU A 43 -4.36 4.98 -5.02
C LEU A 43 -4.30 3.87 -3.97
N CYS A 44 -3.53 4.08 -2.90
CA CYS A 44 -3.62 3.23 -1.71
C CYS A 44 -4.81 3.67 -0.85
N GLN A 45 -5.64 2.72 -0.43
CA GLN A 45 -6.74 2.91 0.52
C GLN A 45 -6.67 1.88 1.64
N ILE A 46 -7.23 2.22 2.80
CA ILE A 46 -7.37 1.27 3.91
C ILE A 46 -8.19 0.06 3.44
N GLY A 47 -7.69 -1.14 3.73
CA GLY A 47 -8.32 -2.41 3.36
C GLY A 47 -7.87 -2.98 2.01
N MET A 48 -7.11 -2.24 1.20
CA MET A 48 -6.46 -2.78 -0.01
C MET A 48 -5.34 -3.75 0.33
N PHE A 49 -4.83 -4.45 -0.68
CA PHE A 49 -3.79 -5.47 -0.54
C PHE A 49 -2.54 -5.07 -1.35
N TYR A 50 -1.41 -4.94 -0.67
CA TYR A 50 -0.12 -4.63 -1.27
C TYR A 50 0.52 -5.89 -1.86
N ASN A 51 0.91 -5.83 -3.12
CA ASN A 51 1.69 -6.89 -3.76
C ASN A 51 3.16 -6.48 -3.83
N GLU A 52 4.01 -7.12 -3.03
CA GLU A 52 5.44 -6.85 -3.01
C GLU A 52 6.14 -7.10 -4.36
N LYS A 53 5.54 -7.92 -5.24
CA LYS A 53 6.14 -8.28 -6.53
C LYS A 53 6.13 -7.13 -7.54
N ASP A 54 5.11 -6.29 -7.49
CA ASP A 54 4.91 -5.19 -8.44
C ASP A 54 4.79 -3.80 -7.80
N GLY A 55 4.70 -3.75 -6.46
CA GLY A 55 4.60 -2.50 -5.70
C GLY A 55 3.23 -1.82 -5.78
N LYS A 56 2.18 -2.52 -6.21
CA LYS A 56 0.81 -1.96 -6.37
C LYS A 56 -0.11 -2.37 -5.22
N PHE A 57 -1.19 -1.60 -5.08
CA PHE A 57 -2.27 -1.87 -4.14
C PHE A 57 -3.51 -2.34 -4.92
N TYR A 58 -4.09 -3.45 -4.49
CA TYR A 58 -5.23 -4.11 -5.12
C TYR A 58 -6.46 -4.09 -4.21
N ASP A 59 -7.64 -4.18 -4.82
CA ASP A 59 -8.92 -4.23 -4.09
C ASP A 59 -9.14 -5.58 -3.40
N ASP A 60 -8.41 -6.62 -3.84
CA ASP A 60 -8.57 -8.00 -3.40
C ASP A 60 -7.21 -8.70 -3.14
N GLU A 61 -7.24 -9.71 -2.28
CA GLU A 61 -6.05 -10.49 -1.87
C GLU A 61 -5.47 -11.35 -3.01
N SER A 62 -6.24 -11.60 -4.06
CA SER A 62 -5.74 -12.31 -5.26
C SER A 62 -4.98 -11.41 -6.21
N PHE A 63 -4.89 -10.10 -5.90
CA PHE A 63 -4.23 -9.09 -6.72
C PHE A 63 -4.80 -9.01 -8.14
N ALA A 64 -6.12 -9.20 -8.28
CA ALA A 64 -6.78 -9.25 -9.58
C ALA A 64 -7.34 -7.90 -10.01
N THR A 65 -7.72 -7.03 -9.06
CA THR A 65 -8.52 -5.84 -9.33
C THR A 65 -7.90 -4.56 -8.75
N ILE A 66 -7.92 -3.48 -9.51
CA ILE A 66 -7.57 -2.12 -9.03
C ILE A 66 -8.70 -1.18 -9.43
N GLY A 67 -9.32 -0.51 -8.44
CA GLY A 67 -10.42 0.43 -8.70
C GLY A 67 -11.63 -0.21 -9.38
N GLY A 68 -11.87 -1.51 -9.15
CA GLY A 68 -12.93 -2.30 -9.78
C GLY A 68 -12.62 -2.81 -11.19
N ILE A 69 -11.40 -2.62 -11.71
CA ILE A 69 -10.98 -3.07 -13.05
C ILE A 69 -9.94 -4.18 -12.92
N ASN A 70 -10.04 -5.22 -13.76
CA ASN A 70 -9.08 -6.32 -13.79
C ASN A 70 -7.69 -5.84 -14.25
N ALA A 71 -6.67 -6.12 -13.44
CA ALA A 71 -5.30 -5.66 -13.60
C ALA A 71 -4.52 -6.37 -14.73
N GLU A 72 -4.98 -7.53 -15.22
CA GLU A 72 -4.34 -8.25 -16.34
C GLU A 72 -4.55 -7.56 -17.70
N ASN A 73 -5.42 -6.55 -17.78
CA ASN A 73 -5.78 -5.85 -19.02
C ASN A 73 -5.12 -4.46 -19.18
N HIS A 74 -4.04 -4.16 -18.43
CA HIS A 74 -3.34 -2.87 -18.47
C HIS A 74 -1.85 -2.99 -18.82
#